data_AF-A0A3R9Z7N6-F1
#
_entry.id   AF-A0A3R9Z7N6-F1
#
_cell.length_a   1.000
_cell.length_b   1.000
_cell.length_c   1.000
_cell.angle_alpha   90.00
_cell.angle_beta   90.00
_cell.angle_gamma   90.00
#
_symmetry.space_group_name_H-M   'P 1'
#
loop_
_entity.id
_entity.type
_entity.pdbx_description
1 polymer ?
#
loop_
_entity_poly.entity_id
_entity_poly.type
_entity_poly.pdbx_seq_one_letter_code
_entity_poly.pdbx_strand_id
1 'polypeptide(L)' 'AFREVNDALATRANIGERLTAQQRLVEATNRNYTLSNARFRAGIDSYLTVLDAQRSSYAAEQGLLLLQQANLNNQIELY' A
#
# COMPACT_ATOMS: atom_id res chain seq x y z
N ALA A 1 -24.97 19.37 -4.28
CA ALA A 1 -24.42 20.11 -3.13
C ALA A 1 -24.41 19.27 -1.84
N PHE A 2 -25.45 19.22 -1.00
CA PHE A 2 -25.38 18.54 0.32
C PHE A 2 -25.17 17.01 0.28
N ARG A 3 -25.63 16.35 -0.79
CA ARG A 3 -25.51 14.89 -0.98
C ARG A 3 -24.09 14.48 -1.38
N GLU A 4 -23.44 15.28 -2.24
CA GLU A 4 -22.04 15.08 -2.65
C GLU A 4 -21.07 15.28 -1.47
N VAL A 5 -21.34 16.25 -0.59
CA VAL A 5 -20.55 16.46 0.63
C VAL A 5 -20.69 15.30 1.61
N ASN A 6 -21.88 14.69 1.73
CA ASN A 6 -22.09 13.49 2.56
C ASN A 6 -21.35 12.26 2.00
N ASP A 7 -21.38 12.05 0.69
CA ASP A 7 -20.67 10.94 0.04
C ASP A 7 -19.15 11.11 0.15
N ALA A 8 -18.65 12.34 0.02
CA ALA A 8 -17.23 12.65 0.23
C ALA A 8 -16.80 12.44 1.69
N LEU A 9 -17.66 12.79 2.67
CA LEU A 9 -17.42 12.53 4.10
C LEU A 9 -17.43 11.03 4.44
N ALA A 10 -18.36 10.25 3.88
CA ALA A 10 -18.40 8.79 4.07
C ALA A 10 -17.20 8.09 3.44
N THR A 11 -16.73 8.58 2.29
CA THR A 11 -15.50 8.10 1.63
C THR A 11 -14.27 8.41 2.48
N ARG A 12 -14.22 9.60 3.10
CA ARG A 12 -13.16 10.01 4.03
C ARG A 12 -13.11 9.17 5.30
N ALA A 13 -14.25 8.73 5.84
CA ALA A 13 -14.28 7.87 7.02
C ALA A 13 -13.53 6.53 6.78
N ASN A 14 -13.67 5.96 5.57
CA ASN A 14 -13.07 4.68 5.24
C ASN A 14 -11.64 4.80 4.68
N ILE A 15 -11.24 5.96 4.13
CA ILE A 15 -9.92 6.09 3.49
C ILE A 15 -8.76 6.00 4.48
N GLY A 16 -8.97 6.44 5.73
CA GLY A 16 -7.95 6.32 6.79
C GLY A 16 -7.64 4.86 7.16
N GLU A 17 -8.67 4.03 7.28
CA GLU A 17 -8.51 2.59 7.52
C GLU A 17 -7.82 1.90 6.34
N ARG A 18 -8.22 2.24 5.10
CA ARG A 18 -7.58 1.72 3.88
C ARG A 18 -6.11 2.13 3.78
N LEU A 19 -5.77 3.37 4.10
CA LEU A 19 -4.38 3.86 4.14
C LEU A 19 -3.56 3.09 5.18
N THR A 20 -4.10 2.93 6.39
CA THR A 20 -3.41 2.20 7.47
C THR A 20 -3.19 0.73 7.10
N ALA A 21 -4.20 0.09 6.52
CA ALA A 21 -4.08 -1.29 6.04
C ALA A 21 -3.03 -1.41 4.93
N GLN A 22 -3.01 -0.48 3.98
CA GLN A 22 -2.03 -0.48 2.90
C GLN A 22 -0.60 -0.22 3.41
N GLN A 23 -0.43 0.65 4.40
CA GLN A 23 0.88 0.86 5.05
C GLN A 23 1.39 -0.42 5.71
N ARG A 24 0.51 -1.14 6.43
CA ARG A 24 0.86 -2.45 7.01
C ARG A 24 1.21 -3.48 5.94
N LEU A 25 0.54 -3.46 4.80
CA LEU A 25 0.86 -4.33 3.67
C LEU A 25 2.26 -4.02 3.12
N VAL A 26 2.59 -2.76 2.89
CA VAL A 26 3.93 -2.32 2.45
C VAL A 26 5.01 -2.78 3.43
N GLU A 27 4.77 -2.62 4.72
CA GLU A 27 5.71 -3.04 5.75
C GLU A 27 5.92 -4.57 5.73
N ALA A 28 4.83 -5.34 5.62
CA ALA A 28 4.89 -6.79 5.57
C ALA A 28 5.62 -7.31 4.33
N THR A 29 5.35 -6.73 3.15
CA THR A 29 6.01 -7.12 1.89
C THR A 29 7.50 -6.75 1.89
N ASN A 30 7.86 -5.60 2.46
CA ASN A 30 9.27 -5.20 2.59
C ASN A 30 10.05 -6.10 3.55
N ARG A 31 9.43 -6.52 4.66
CA ARG A 31 10.01 -7.52 5.57
C ARG A 31 10.19 -8.86 4.87
N ASN A 32 9.19 -9.31 4.10
CA ASN A 32 9.28 -10.55 3.33
C ASN A 32 10.43 -10.49 2.32
N TYR A 33 10.54 -9.40 1.56
CA TYR A 33 11.64 -9.20 0.60
C TYR A 33 13.02 -9.27 1.29
N THR A 34 13.16 -8.61 2.43
CA THR A 34 14.42 -8.63 3.22
C THR A 34 14.76 -10.05 3.68
N LEU A 35 13.77 -10.81 4.16
CA LEU A 35 13.95 -12.19 4.59
C LEU A 35 14.30 -13.12 3.44
N SER A 36 13.59 -13.04 2.32
CA SER A 36 13.87 -13.82 1.11
C SER A 36 15.30 -13.55 0.61
N ASN A 37 15.72 -12.29 0.58
CA ASN A 37 17.08 -11.94 0.20
C ASN A 37 18.13 -12.53 1.17
N ALA A 38 17.86 -12.51 2.47
CA ALA A 38 18.74 -13.13 3.46
C ALA A 38 18.85 -14.66 3.25
N ARG A 39 17.74 -15.35 2.99
CA ARG A 39 17.71 -16.80 2.71
C ARG A 39 18.44 -17.16 1.43
N PHE A 40 18.25 -16.38 0.37
CA PHE A 40 19.00 -16.55 -0.88
C PHE A 40 20.51 -16.39 -0.65
N ARG A 41 20.93 -15.33 0.06
CA ARG A 41 22.35 -15.11 0.39
C ARG A 41 22.94 -16.21 1.27
N ALA A 42 22.12 -16.86 2.09
CA ALA A 42 22.49 -18.02 2.88
C ALA A 42 22.46 -19.35 2.09
N GLY A 43 22.05 -19.33 0.81
CA GLY A 43 21.93 -20.52 -0.04
C GLY A 43 20.75 -21.43 0.30
N ILE A 44 19.78 -20.94 1.07
CA ILE A 44 18.61 -21.72 1.55
C ILE A 44 17.49 -21.74 0.51
N ASP A 45 17.27 -20.63 -0.19
CA ASP A 45 16.19 -20.45 -1.17
C ASP A 45 16.74 -19.99 -2.54
N SER A 46 15.97 -20.27 -3.60
CA SER A 46 16.26 -19.78 -4.95
C SER A 46 16.05 -18.28 -5.09
N TYR A 47 16.82 -17.63 -5.96
CA TYR A 47 16.68 -16.20 -6.28
C TYR A 47 15.29 -15.82 -6.81
N LEU A 48 14.52 -16.78 -7.36
CA LEU A 48 13.15 -16.53 -7.79
C LEU A 48 12.24 -16.04 -6.65
N THR A 49 12.47 -16.52 -5.42
CA THR A 49 11.72 -16.07 -4.23
C THR A 49 12.00 -14.61 -3.86
N VAL A 50 13.21 -14.13 -4.17
CA VAL A 50 13.62 -12.73 -3.98
C VAL A 50 12.91 -11.83 -4.98
N LEU A 51 12.87 -12.25 -6.25
CA LEU A 51 12.18 -11.51 -7.32
C LEU A 51 10.68 -11.41 -7.08
N ASP A 52 10.04 -12.49 -6.66
CA ASP A 52 8.61 -12.49 -6.34
C ASP A 52 8.31 -11.55 -5.16
N ALA A 53 9.07 -11.65 -4.07
CA ALA A 53 8.91 -10.77 -2.91
C ALA A 53 9.17 -9.29 -3.25
N GLN A 54 10.17 -9.01 -4.11
CA GLN A 54 10.44 -7.66 -4.60
C GLN A 54 9.24 -7.11 -5.39
N ARG A 55 8.68 -7.91 -6.31
CA ARG A 55 7.51 -7.54 -7.11
C ARG A 55 6.31 -7.24 -6.23
N SER A 56 6.04 -8.08 -5.23
CA SER A 56 4.94 -7.85 -4.27
C SER A 56 5.15 -6.56 -3.47
N SER A 57 6.38 -6.28 -3.04
CA SER A 57 6.66 -5.04 -2.29
C SER A 57 6.44 -3.80 -3.13
N TYR A 58 6.96 -3.80 -4.36
CA TYR A 58 6.77 -2.68 -5.28
C TYR A 58 5.30 -2.46 -5.65
N ALA A 59 4.52 -3.53 -5.79
CA ALA A 59 3.07 -3.43 -6.02
C ALA A 59 2.34 -2.83 -4.80
N ALA A 60 2.71 -3.20 -3.58
CA ALA A 60 2.14 -2.64 -2.36
C ALA A 60 2.46 -1.14 -2.22
N GLU A 61 3.68 -0.72 -2.54
CA GLU A 61 4.11 0.68 -2.50
C GLU A 61 3.36 1.54 -3.52
N GLN A 62 3.20 1.06 -4.76
CA GLN A 62 2.37 1.73 -5.76
C GLN A 62 0.91 1.85 -5.31
N GLY A 63 0.35 0.80 -4.70
CA GLY A 63 -1.01 0.84 -4.14
C GLY A 63 -1.17 1.91 -3.05
N LEU A 64 -0.16 2.11 -2.20
CA LEU A 64 -0.15 3.16 -1.19
C LEU A 64 -0.12 4.56 -1.84
N LEU A 65 0.71 4.76 -2.85
CA LEU A 65 0.79 6.03 -3.56
C LEU A 65 -0.54 6.42 -4.22
N LEU A 66 -1.19 5.46 -4.88
CA LEU A 66 -2.51 5.68 -5.50
C LEU A 66 -3.58 6.03 -4.45
N LEU A 67 -3.59 5.37 -3.30
CA LEU A 67 -4.51 5.70 -2.21
C LEU A 67 -4.24 7.08 -1.61
N GLN A 68 -2.97 7.47 -1.46
CA GLN A 68 -2.60 8.82 -1.02
C GLN A 68 -3.04 9.89 -2.01
N GLN A 69 -2.84 9.66 -3.32
CA GLN A 69 -3.31 10.56 -4.37
C GLN A 69 -4.83 10.70 -4.33
N ALA A 70 -5.58 9.59 -4.22
CA ALA A 70 -7.03 9.62 -4.10
C ALA A 70 -7.49 10.41 -2.87
N ASN A 71 -6.81 10.26 -1.72
CA ASN A 71 -7.11 11.03 -0.52
C ASN A 71 -6.89 12.54 -0.71
N LEU A 72 -5.81 12.94 -1.37
CA LEU A 72 -5.54 14.35 -1.68
C LEU A 72 -6.60 14.95 -2.61
N ASN A 73 -7.00 14.23 -3.66
CA ASN A 73 -8.03 14.70 -4.59
C ASN A 73 -9.38 14.91 -3.88
N ASN A 74 -9.79 13.96 -3.04
CA ASN A 74 -11.01 14.08 -2.23
C ASN A 74 -10.96 15.29 -1.27
N GLN A 75 -9.78 15.65 -0.76
CA GLN A 75 -9.62 16.83 0.08
C GLN A 75 -9.79 18.13 -0.72
N ILE A 76 -9.28 18.18 -1.95
CA ILE A 76 -9.41 19.35 -2.82
C ILE A 76 -10.87 19.56 -3.24
N GLU A 77 -11.61 18.51 -3.61
CA GLU A 77 -13.02 18.61 -4.02
C GLU A 77 -13.97 19.12 -2.91
N LEU A 78 -13.54 19.04 -1.65
CA LEU A 78 -14.33 19.47 -0.50
C LEU A 78 -14.15 20.95 -0.13
N TYR A 79 -13.16 21.65 -0.72
CA TYR A 79 -12.88 23.08 -0.51
C TYR A 79 -13.39 23.92 -1.69
#